data_AF-A0A210R4C4-F1
#
_entry.id   AF-A0A210R4C4-F1
#
_cell.length_a   1.000
_cell.length_b   1.000
_cell.length_c   1.000
_cell.angle_alpha   90.00
_cell.angle_beta   90.00
_cell.angle_gamma   90.00
#
_symmetry.space_group_name_H-M   'P 1'
#
loop_
_entity.id
_entity.type
_entity.pdbx_description
1 polymer ?
#
loop_
_entity_poly.entity_id
_entity_poly.type
_entity_poly.pdbx_seq_one_letter_code
_entity_poly.pdbx_strand_id
1 'polypeptide(L)'
;MATALPRIAPIGTPVSRAVSSQPRSFSTPCTPSIYGPYPPRELSSSMDHVYVPGRINPLAPPPSKRRINMSWETSEQHLHNHKRSQLMQRREHERYHSAWSKAFYGSVAEQEYYRKHFRDVLKQQMADTEDKRRKNVKEKKKESEVALAQDDNDKIQDKDAFVKKHSYLQTFRDSNKQTMEERWSNNRTNKFMEDRSDRDRGRYNPINWTCSLK
;
A
#
# COMPACT_ATOMS: atom_id res chain seq x y z
N MET A 1 18.36 24.14 41.38
CA MET A 1 17.59 24.11 40.13
C MET A 1 18.51 24.55 39.00
N ALA A 2 18.83 23.66 38.07
CA ALA A 2 19.63 23.98 36.89
C ALA A 2 18.91 23.42 35.67
N THR A 3 18.30 24.29 34.87
CA THR A 3 17.64 23.97 33.61
C THR A 3 18.67 23.94 32.48
N ALA A 4 19.04 22.77 32.02
CA ALA A 4 19.85 22.60 30.81
C ALA A 4 18.91 22.40 29.61
N LEU A 5 18.87 23.39 28.71
CA LEU A 5 18.16 23.28 27.43
C LEU A 5 18.96 22.39 26.44
N PRO A 6 18.29 21.58 25.60
CA PRO A 6 18.97 20.73 24.63
C PRO A 6 19.47 21.54 23.42
N ARG A 7 20.72 21.27 23.03
CA ARG A 7 21.42 21.86 21.88
C ARG A 7 20.87 21.27 20.57
N ILE A 8 20.26 22.11 19.73
CA ILE A 8 19.77 21.74 18.39
C ILE A 8 20.99 21.65 17.45
N ALA A 9 21.25 20.46 16.90
CA ALA A 9 22.22 20.28 15.82
C ALA A 9 21.57 20.58 14.46
N PRO A 10 22.28 21.19 13.49
CA PRO A 10 21.72 21.43 12.17
C PRO A 10 21.56 20.10 11.40
N ILE A 11 20.37 19.91 10.84
CA ILE A 11 20.04 18.84 9.89
C ILE A 11 20.93 18.99 8.66
N GLY A 12 21.84 18.03 8.44
CA GLY A 12 22.56 17.91 7.18
C GLY A 12 21.62 17.42 6.09
N THR A 13 21.47 18.20 5.02
CA THR A 13 20.80 17.77 3.79
C THR A 13 21.50 16.55 3.17
N PRO A 14 20.81 15.45 2.88
CA PRO A 14 21.42 14.31 2.22
C PRO A 14 21.75 14.66 0.76
N VAL A 15 23.04 14.58 0.43
CA VAL A 15 23.54 14.67 -0.95
C VAL A 15 22.99 13.48 -1.73
N SER A 16 22.21 13.77 -2.77
CA SER A 16 21.68 12.75 -3.68
C SER A 16 22.83 12.09 -4.43
N ARG A 17 23.06 10.80 -4.17
CA ARG A 17 24.00 9.96 -4.90
C ARG A 17 23.60 9.93 -6.37
N ALA A 18 24.50 10.37 -7.25
CA ALA A 18 24.30 10.30 -8.69
C ALA A 18 24.03 8.84 -9.10
N VAL A 19 22.81 8.58 -9.55
CA VAL A 19 22.43 7.30 -10.16
C VAL A 19 23.15 7.24 -11.49
N SER A 20 24.17 6.39 -11.54
CA SER A 20 24.78 5.88 -12.77
C SER A 20 23.67 5.48 -13.74
N SER A 21 23.47 6.31 -14.77
CA SER A 21 22.58 6.02 -15.88
C SER A 21 23.25 4.98 -16.78
N GLN A 22 23.22 3.72 -16.35
CA GLN A 22 23.41 2.64 -17.32
C GLN A 22 22.20 2.63 -18.27
N PRO A 23 22.43 2.52 -19.60
CA PRO A 23 21.34 2.40 -20.54
C PRO A 23 20.61 1.08 -20.24
N ARG A 24 19.35 1.19 -19.81
CA ARG A 24 18.46 0.05 -19.65
C ARG A 24 18.31 -0.61 -21.02
N SER A 25 18.99 -1.73 -21.23
CA SER A 25 18.56 -2.74 -22.19
C SER A 25 17.24 -3.31 -21.67
N PHE A 26 16.13 -2.69 -22.08
CA PHE A 26 14.80 -3.27 -21.94
C PHE A 26 14.69 -4.47 -22.88
N SER A 27 15.28 -5.58 -22.48
CA SER A 27 14.90 -6.91 -22.95
C SER A 27 14.18 -7.61 -21.81
N THR A 28 13.12 -7.00 -21.29
CA THR A 28 12.09 -7.77 -20.62
C THR A 28 11.46 -8.64 -21.70
N PRO A 29 11.39 -9.97 -21.54
CA PRO A 29 10.53 -10.79 -22.39
C PRO A 29 9.11 -10.30 -22.11
N CYS A 30 8.64 -9.40 -22.96
CA CYS A 30 7.27 -8.94 -22.96
C CYS A 30 6.46 -10.19 -23.28
N THR A 31 5.80 -10.77 -22.26
CA THR A 31 4.72 -11.72 -22.52
C THR A 31 3.85 -11.04 -23.57
N PRO A 32 3.62 -11.66 -24.75
CA PRO A 32 2.82 -11.02 -25.78
C PRO A 32 1.46 -10.77 -25.14
N SER A 33 1.20 -9.50 -24.83
CA SER A 33 -0.13 -9.08 -24.44
C SER A 33 -1.05 -9.57 -25.54
N ILE A 34 -2.02 -10.41 -25.17
CA ILE A 34 -3.08 -10.85 -26.10
C ILE A 34 -3.77 -9.62 -26.72
N TYR A 35 -3.70 -8.48 -26.03
CA TYR A 35 -4.15 -7.14 -26.43
C TYR A 35 -3.05 -6.28 -27.07
N GLY A 36 -2.12 -6.90 -27.79
CA GLY A 36 -1.05 -6.20 -28.51
C GLY A 36 -1.56 -5.33 -29.67
N PRO A 37 -0.68 -4.52 -30.29
CA PRO A 37 -1.05 -3.70 -31.43
C PRO A 37 -1.53 -4.56 -32.60
N TYR A 38 -2.64 -4.15 -33.19
CA TYR A 38 -3.23 -4.79 -34.35
C TYR A 38 -2.43 -4.48 -35.64
N PRO A 39 -2.33 -5.42 -36.60
CA PRO A 39 -2.76 -6.80 -36.53
C PRO A 39 -1.82 -7.65 -35.65
N PRO A 40 -2.36 -8.65 -34.93
CA PRO A 40 -1.57 -9.62 -34.18
C PRO A 40 -0.45 -10.20 -35.02
N ARG A 41 0.76 -10.31 -34.44
CA ARG A 41 1.95 -10.83 -35.13
C ARG A 41 1.72 -12.23 -35.67
N GLU A 42 0.95 -13.05 -34.94
CA GLU A 42 0.55 -14.40 -35.30
C GLU A 42 -0.25 -14.47 -36.61
N LEU A 43 -0.96 -13.39 -36.97
CA LEU A 43 -1.74 -13.30 -38.20
C LEU A 43 -0.94 -12.77 -39.39
N SER A 44 0.25 -12.19 -39.18
CA SER A 44 1.08 -11.67 -40.27
C SER A 44 1.91 -12.78 -40.91
N SER A 45 2.08 -12.74 -42.24
CA SER A 45 3.14 -13.55 -42.89
C SER A 45 4.49 -12.89 -42.58
N SER A 46 5.46 -13.70 -42.15
CA SER A 46 6.67 -13.27 -41.46
C SER A 46 7.68 -12.59 -42.40
N MET A 47 7.73 -11.26 -42.38
CA MET A 47 8.98 -10.50 -42.55
C MET A 47 9.68 -10.30 -41.19
N ASP A 48 9.29 -11.08 -40.17
CA ASP A 48 9.91 -11.03 -38.85
C ASP A 48 11.35 -11.60 -38.86
N HIS A 49 11.71 -12.37 -39.90
CA HIS A 49 13.07 -12.84 -40.13
C HIS A 49 14.01 -11.77 -40.73
N VAL A 50 13.49 -10.63 -41.18
CA VAL A 50 14.35 -9.56 -41.71
C VAL A 50 15.01 -8.81 -40.57
N TYR A 51 16.32 -9.02 -40.44
CA TYR A 51 17.17 -8.32 -39.49
C TYR A 51 17.13 -6.81 -39.76
N VAL A 52 16.54 -6.06 -38.81
CA VAL A 52 16.57 -4.60 -38.83
C VAL A 52 17.89 -4.16 -38.19
N PRO A 53 18.79 -3.49 -38.92
CA PRO A 53 20.05 -3.03 -38.34
C PRO A 53 19.80 -2.05 -37.18
N GLY A 54 20.71 -2.03 -36.21
CA GLY A 54 20.69 -1.07 -35.11
C GLY A 54 20.77 0.38 -35.62
N ARG A 55 20.16 1.31 -34.88
CA ARG A 55 20.28 2.75 -35.15
C ARG A 55 21.71 3.19 -34.82
N ILE A 56 22.35 3.95 -35.70
CA ILE A 56 23.70 4.49 -35.48
C ILE A 56 23.58 5.96 -35.06
N ASN A 57 24.38 6.38 -34.08
CA ASN A 57 24.49 7.79 -33.74
C ASN A 57 25.42 8.49 -34.76
N PRO A 58 24.94 9.47 -35.55
CA PRO A 58 25.78 10.16 -36.52
C PRO A 58 26.94 10.94 -35.88
N LEU A 59 26.79 11.41 -34.63
CA LEU A 59 27.83 12.15 -33.90
C LEU A 59 28.83 11.24 -33.18
N ALA A 60 28.55 9.94 -33.13
CA ALA A 60 29.42 8.94 -32.50
C ALA A 60 29.35 7.63 -33.31
N PRO A 61 29.87 7.63 -34.56
CA PRO A 61 29.89 6.42 -35.37
C PRO A 61 30.79 5.35 -34.74
N PRO A 62 30.47 4.05 -34.92
CA PRO A 62 31.35 2.98 -34.50
C PRO A 62 32.72 3.08 -35.19
N PRO A 63 33.81 2.72 -34.52
CA PRO A 63 35.16 2.85 -35.07
C PRO A 63 35.31 2.06 -36.37
N SER A 64 35.92 2.67 -37.38
CA SER A 64 36.10 2.04 -38.70
C SER A 64 37.05 0.83 -38.60
N LYS A 65 36.81 -0.19 -39.43
CA LYS A 65 37.66 -1.39 -39.48
C LYS A 65 39.01 -1.16 -40.17
N ARG A 66 39.19 -0.06 -40.92
CA ARG A 66 40.44 0.29 -41.62
C ARG A 66 40.73 1.79 -41.42
N ARG A 67 41.96 2.13 -41.03
CA ARG A 67 42.40 3.48 -40.58
C ARG A 67 42.87 4.42 -41.70
N ILE A 68 42.47 4.19 -42.95
CA ILE A 68 43.05 4.91 -44.08
C ILE A 68 41.94 5.77 -44.68
N ASN A 69 41.95 7.06 -44.32
CA ASN A 69 41.05 8.13 -44.79
C ASN A 69 39.67 8.14 -44.12
N MET A 70 39.57 8.74 -42.93
CA MET A 70 38.31 8.98 -42.23
C MET A 70 37.85 10.41 -42.54
N SER A 71 36.82 10.57 -43.38
CA SER A 71 36.15 11.86 -43.58
C SER A 71 35.34 12.21 -42.33
N TRP A 72 35.24 13.50 -41.99
CA TRP A 72 34.40 14.00 -40.88
C TRP A 72 32.92 14.14 -41.26
N GLU A 73 32.53 13.64 -42.44
CA GLU A 73 31.17 13.72 -42.93
C GLU A 73 30.27 12.70 -42.22
N THR A 74 29.07 13.12 -41.83
CA THR A 74 28.06 12.26 -41.20
C THR A 74 27.07 11.63 -42.20
N SER A 75 27.30 11.86 -43.50
CA SER A 75 26.39 11.49 -44.60
C SER A 75 26.08 9.98 -44.60
N GLU A 76 27.08 9.13 -44.39
CA GLU A 76 26.90 7.67 -44.38
C GLU A 76 26.03 7.19 -43.20
N GLN A 77 26.19 7.78 -42.02
CA GLN A 77 25.41 7.42 -40.83
C GLN A 77 23.96 7.90 -40.96
N HIS A 78 23.75 9.09 -41.55
CA HIS A 78 22.41 9.56 -41.89
C HIS A 78 21.75 8.67 -42.94
N LEU A 79 22.48 8.26 -43.98
CA LEU A 79 22.01 7.33 -45.00
C LEU A 79 21.66 5.95 -44.41
N HIS A 80 22.48 5.43 -43.48
CA HIS A 80 22.20 4.19 -42.75
C HIS A 80 20.88 4.27 -41.98
N ASN A 81 20.70 5.34 -41.20
CA ASN A 81 19.48 5.56 -40.43
C ASN A 81 18.26 5.75 -41.33
N HIS A 82 18.41 6.42 -42.48
CA HIS A 82 17.36 6.58 -43.47
C HIS A 82 16.94 5.23 -44.07
N LYS A 83 17.90 4.42 -44.53
CA LYS A 83 17.65 3.05 -45.04
C LYS A 83 16.97 2.17 -43.99
N ARG A 84 17.42 2.24 -42.74
CA ARG A 84 16.79 1.54 -41.61
C ARG A 84 15.33 1.98 -41.42
N SER A 85 15.05 3.28 -41.49
CA SER A 85 13.70 3.81 -41.36
C SER A 85 12.78 3.30 -42.48
N GLN A 86 13.25 3.33 -43.73
CA GLN A 86 12.50 2.79 -44.86
C GLN A 86 12.23 1.29 -44.72
N LEU A 87 13.23 0.52 -44.26
CA LEU A 87 13.08 -0.93 -44.02
C LEU A 87 12.03 -1.20 -42.93
N MET A 88 12.05 -0.45 -41.83
CA MET A 88 11.02 -0.54 -40.79
C MET A 88 9.63 -0.20 -41.33
N GLN A 89 9.49 0.87 -42.12
CA GLN A 89 8.21 1.25 -42.72
C GLN A 89 7.69 0.17 -43.66
N ARG A 90 8.55 -0.40 -44.51
CA ARG A 90 8.19 -1.50 -45.41
C ARG A 90 7.74 -2.73 -44.63
N ARG A 91 8.50 -3.13 -43.61
CA ARG A 91 8.15 -4.26 -42.75
C ARG A 91 6.79 -4.04 -42.07
N GLU A 92 6.53 -2.84 -41.57
CA GLU A 92 5.26 -2.52 -40.94
C GLU A 92 4.12 -2.58 -41.94
N HIS A 93 4.29 -1.97 -43.12
CA HIS A 93 3.32 -2.01 -44.21
C HIS A 93 2.99 -3.45 -44.63
N GLU A 94 4.00 -4.30 -44.81
CA GLU A 94 3.83 -5.72 -45.12
C GLU A 94 3.15 -6.48 -43.98
N ARG A 95 3.40 -6.12 -42.72
CA ARG A 95 2.70 -6.71 -41.57
C ARG A 95 1.20 -6.45 -41.64
N TYR A 96 0.81 -5.18 -41.84
CA TYR A 96 -0.58 -4.80 -41.99
C TYR A 96 -1.22 -5.46 -43.20
N HIS A 97 -0.54 -5.36 -44.35
CA HIS A 97 -1.07 -5.86 -45.61
C HIS A 97 -1.25 -7.38 -45.60
N SER A 98 -0.25 -8.14 -45.13
CA SER A 98 -0.32 -9.60 -45.10
C SER A 98 -1.32 -10.15 -44.08
N ALA A 99 -1.59 -9.43 -42.99
CA ALA A 99 -2.61 -9.84 -42.03
C ALA A 99 -4.03 -9.53 -42.53
N TRP A 100 -4.23 -8.40 -43.21
CA TRP A 100 -5.54 -8.02 -43.76
C TRP A 100 -5.90 -8.79 -45.01
N SER A 101 -4.92 -9.06 -45.87
CA SER A 101 -5.16 -9.79 -47.12
C SER A 101 -5.74 -11.18 -46.87
N LYS A 102 -5.31 -11.85 -45.79
CA LYS A 102 -5.81 -13.19 -45.40
C LYS A 102 -7.32 -13.25 -45.19
N ALA A 103 -7.95 -12.17 -44.74
CA ALA A 103 -9.38 -12.15 -44.47
C ALA A 103 -10.24 -12.21 -45.75
N PHE A 104 -9.76 -11.60 -46.85
CA PHE A 104 -10.53 -11.42 -48.09
C PHE A 104 -9.96 -12.20 -49.27
N TYR A 105 -8.63 -12.27 -49.38
CA TYR A 105 -7.90 -12.81 -50.51
C TYR A 105 -7.08 -14.06 -50.17
N GLY A 106 -7.09 -14.50 -48.90
CA GLY A 106 -6.45 -15.74 -48.48
C GLY A 106 -7.20 -16.97 -48.98
N SER A 107 -6.52 -18.12 -48.94
CA SER A 107 -7.16 -19.43 -49.13
C SER A 107 -8.27 -19.66 -48.09
N VAL A 108 -9.20 -20.58 -48.38
CA VAL A 108 -10.30 -20.92 -47.44
C VAL A 108 -9.76 -21.31 -46.06
N ALA A 109 -8.64 -22.03 -46.01
CA ALA A 109 -7.97 -22.40 -44.76
C ALA A 109 -7.43 -21.17 -43.99
N GLU A 110 -6.82 -20.21 -44.68
CA GLU A 110 -6.29 -18.99 -44.07
C GLU A 110 -7.41 -18.06 -43.57
N GLN A 111 -8.50 -17.96 -44.33
CA GLN A 111 -9.68 -17.20 -43.92
C GLN A 111 -10.29 -17.79 -42.64
N GLU A 112 -10.40 -19.12 -42.56
CA GLU A 112 -10.92 -19.78 -41.36
C GLU A 112 -9.98 -19.64 -40.17
N TYR A 113 -8.66 -19.72 -40.39
CA TYR A 113 -7.67 -19.45 -39.35
C TYR A 113 -7.78 -18.01 -38.82
N TYR A 114 -7.92 -17.01 -39.70
CA TYR A 114 -8.14 -15.61 -39.33
C TYR A 114 -9.40 -15.48 -38.46
N ARG A 115 -10.54 -16.02 -38.90
CA ARG A 115 -11.81 -15.98 -38.15
C ARG A 115 -11.72 -16.72 -36.82
N LYS A 116 -11.00 -17.85 -36.77
CA LYS A 116 -10.78 -18.61 -35.54
C LYS A 116 -10.00 -17.78 -34.51
N HIS A 117 -8.94 -17.10 -34.93
CA HIS A 117 -8.14 -16.27 -34.03
C HIS A 117 -9.00 -15.20 -33.33
N PHE A 118 -9.84 -14.45 -34.05
CA PHE A 118 -10.71 -13.45 -33.41
C PHE A 118 -11.76 -14.07 -32.48
N ARG A 119 -12.32 -15.24 -32.82
CA ARG A 119 -13.22 -15.96 -31.92
C ARG A 119 -12.54 -16.36 -30.62
N ASP A 120 -11.30 -16.84 -30.70
CA ASP A 120 -10.55 -17.28 -29.52
C ASP A 120 -10.12 -16.08 -28.66
N VAL A 121 -9.70 -14.97 -29.27
CA VAL A 121 -9.44 -13.71 -28.55
C VAL A 121 -10.71 -13.20 -27.84
N LEU A 122 -11.87 -13.25 -28.50
CA LEU A 122 -13.12 -12.81 -27.89
C LEU A 122 -13.52 -13.70 -26.71
N LYS A 123 -13.37 -15.03 -26.84
CA LYS A 123 -13.61 -15.96 -25.73
C LYS A 123 -12.70 -15.66 -24.55
N GLN A 124 -11.42 -15.37 -24.81
CA GLN A 124 -10.47 -15.00 -23.77
C GLN A 124 -10.89 -13.70 -23.09
N GLN A 125 -11.29 -12.67 -23.85
CA GLN A 125 -11.81 -11.41 -23.29
C GLN A 125 -13.02 -11.62 -22.37
N MET A 126 -13.95 -12.48 -22.77
CA MET A 126 -15.12 -12.82 -21.96
C MET A 126 -14.72 -13.53 -20.66
N ALA A 127 -13.80 -14.49 -20.75
CA ALA A 127 -13.28 -15.22 -19.59
C ALA A 127 -12.55 -14.28 -18.61
N ASP A 128 -11.64 -13.45 -19.12
CA ASP A 128 -10.90 -12.47 -18.32
C ASP A 128 -11.84 -11.48 -17.60
N THR A 129 -12.89 -11.03 -18.31
CA THR A 129 -13.89 -10.11 -17.75
C THR A 129 -14.70 -10.77 -16.63
N GLU A 130 -15.11 -12.03 -16.83
CA GLU A 130 -15.83 -12.79 -15.81
C GLU A 130 -14.95 -13.09 -14.59
N ASP A 131 -13.68 -13.45 -14.79
CA ASP A 131 -12.73 -13.67 -13.70
C ASP A 131 -12.46 -12.40 -12.91
N LYS A 132 -12.34 -11.26 -13.60
CA LYS A 132 -12.23 -9.95 -12.95
C LYS A 132 -13.48 -9.64 -12.12
N ARG A 133 -14.68 -9.91 -12.66
CA ARG A 133 -15.95 -9.73 -11.93
C ARG A 133 -15.99 -10.61 -10.67
N ARG A 134 -15.61 -11.88 -10.79
CA ARG A 134 -15.56 -12.84 -9.66
C ARG A 134 -14.59 -12.39 -8.58
N LYS A 135 -13.38 -11.95 -8.97
CA LYS A 135 -12.38 -11.42 -8.03
C LYS A 135 -12.91 -10.20 -7.29
N ASN A 136 -13.51 -9.24 -8.00
CA ASN A 136 -14.09 -8.04 -7.39
C ASN A 136 -15.19 -8.38 -6.37
N VAL A 137 -16.07 -9.34 -6.68
CA VAL A 137 -17.13 -9.77 -5.74
C VAL A 137 -16.50 -10.45 -4.51
N LYS A 138 -15.49 -11.29 -4.70
CA LYS A 138 -14.78 -11.95 -3.60
C LYS A 138 -14.07 -10.96 -2.68
N GLU A 139 -13.43 -9.94 -3.25
CA GLU A 139 -12.77 -8.88 -2.50
C GLU A 139 -13.77 -8.06 -1.68
N LYS A 140 -14.87 -7.61 -2.29
CA LYS A 140 -15.94 -6.90 -1.58
C LYS A 140 -16.53 -7.71 -0.43
N LYS A 141 -16.73 -9.01 -0.64
CA LYS A 141 -17.20 -9.92 0.42
C LYS A 141 -16.21 -9.95 1.58
N LYS A 142 -14.92 -10.12 1.29
CA LYS A 142 -13.86 -10.13 2.30
C LYS A 142 -13.78 -8.81 3.07
N GLU A 143 -13.86 -7.68 2.37
CA GLU A 143 -13.89 -6.34 3.00
C GLU A 143 -15.08 -6.20 3.95
N SER A 144 -16.26 -6.69 3.54
CA SER A 144 -17.46 -6.66 4.37
C SER A 144 -17.33 -7.55 5.61
N GLU A 145 -16.75 -8.74 5.47
CA GLU A 145 -16.49 -9.65 6.60
C GLU A 145 -15.52 -9.02 7.62
N VAL A 146 -14.49 -8.30 7.15
CA VAL A 146 -13.55 -7.57 8.02
C VAL A 146 -14.26 -6.44 8.76
N ALA A 147 -15.11 -5.67 8.09
CA ALA A 147 -15.87 -4.59 8.73
C ALA A 147 -16.81 -5.13 9.82
N LEU A 148 -17.54 -6.22 9.54
CA LEU A 148 -18.41 -6.86 10.53
C LEU A 148 -17.63 -7.39 11.75
N ALA A 149 -16.48 -8.02 11.51
CA ALA A 149 -15.63 -8.49 12.60
C ALA A 149 -15.10 -7.33 13.46
N GLN A 150 -14.80 -6.19 12.85
CA GLN A 150 -14.39 -4.99 13.57
C GLN A 150 -15.53 -4.44 14.44
N ASP A 151 -16.74 -4.30 13.87
CA ASP A 151 -17.91 -3.82 14.61
C ASP A 151 -18.23 -4.72 15.82
N ASP A 152 -18.11 -6.03 15.67
CA ASP A 152 -18.34 -6.97 16.77
C ASP A 152 -17.27 -6.86 17.86
N ASN A 153 -16.01 -6.64 17.49
CA ASN A 153 -14.95 -6.36 18.45
C ASN A 153 -15.21 -5.06 19.22
N ASP A 154 -15.65 -4.01 18.53
CA ASP A 154 -15.92 -2.71 19.15
C ASP A 154 -17.09 -2.81 20.15
N LYS A 155 -18.16 -3.55 19.81
CA LYS A 155 -19.26 -3.85 20.75
C LYS A 155 -18.79 -4.58 22.00
N ILE A 156 -17.86 -5.53 21.85
CA ILE A 156 -17.29 -6.27 22.99
C ILE A 156 -16.47 -5.31 23.86
N GLN A 157 -15.61 -4.49 23.24
CA GLN A 157 -14.79 -3.50 23.96
C GLN A 157 -15.65 -2.49 24.72
N ASP A 158 -16.74 -2.02 24.14
CA ASP A 158 -17.67 -1.10 24.81
C ASP A 158 -18.35 -1.73 26.02
N LYS A 159 -18.78 -2.99 25.90
CA LYS A 159 -19.35 -3.75 27.02
C LYS A 159 -18.31 -3.94 28.13
N ASP A 160 -17.10 -4.31 27.79
CA ASP A 160 -16.01 -4.48 28.74
C ASP A 160 -15.65 -3.15 29.42
N ALA A 161 -15.61 -2.05 28.66
CA ALA A 161 -15.36 -0.72 29.19
C ALA A 161 -16.47 -0.28 30.15
N PHE A 162 -17.73 -0.58 29.83
CA PHE A 162 -18.86 -0.34 30.71
C PHE A 162 -18.74 -1.13 32.02
N VAL A 163 -18.49 -2.43 31.95
CA VAL A 163 -18.33 -3.29 33.13
C VAL A 163 -17.15 -2.83 33.99
N LYS A 164 -16.00 -2.51 33.38
CA LYS A 164 -14.81 -1.99 34.07
C LYS A 164 -15.10 -0.66 34.78
N LYS A 165 -15.81 0.26 34.11
CA LYS A 165 -16.20 1.54 34.73
C LYS A 165 -17.16 1.32 35.88
N HIS A 166 -18.14 0.43 35.71
CA HIS A 166 -19.11 0.11 36.76
C HIS A 166 -18.44 -0.50 37.98
N SER A 167 -17.59 -1.52 37.79
CA SER A 167 -16.86 -2.15 38.89
C SER A 167 -15.92 -1.18 39.59
N TYR A 168 -15.23 -0.31 38.84
CA TYR A 168 -14.44 0.78 39.40
C TYR A 168 -15.30 1.68 40.29
N LEU A 169 -16.42 2.22 39.80
CA LEU A 169 -17.26 3.10 40.62
C LEU A 169 -17.85 2.39 41.84
N GLN A 170 -18.18 1.11 41.72
CA GLN A 170 -18.67 0.29 42.83
C GLN A 170 -17.62 0.15 43.94
N THR A 171 -16.35 -0.11 43.60
CA THR A 171 -15.30 -0.23 44.63
C THR A 171 -15.08 1.07 45.39
N PHE A 172 -15.14 2.23 44.71
CA PHE A 172 -15.09 3.53 45.39
C PHE A 172 -16.30 3.77 46.29
N ARG A 173 -17.51 3.41 45.83
CA ARG A 173 -18.72 3.53 46.65
C ARG A 173 -18.60 2.71 47.94
N ASP A 174 -18.17 1.47 47.81
CA ASP A 174 -18.10 0.54 48.94
C ASP A 174 -16.96 0.91 49.89
N SER A 175 -15.81 1.38 49.38
CA SER A 175 -14.71 1.91 50.20
C SER A 175 -15.10 3.19 50.96
N ASN A 176 -15.84 4.09 50.32
CA ASN A 176 -16.37 5.28 50.98
C ASN A 176 -17.36 4.91 52.10
N LYS A 177 -18.22 3.90 51.86
CA LYS A 177 -19.15 3.39 52.88
C LYS A 177 -18.38 2.81 54.07
N GLN A 178 -17.36 1.99 53.81
CA GLN A 178 -16.52 1.42 54.86
C GLN A 178 -15.85 2.51 55.71
N THR A 179 -15.28 3.54 55.07
CA THR A 179 -14.64 4.66 55.78
C THR A 179 -15.64 5.41 56.67
N MET A 180 -16.88 5.60 56.18
CA MET A 180 -17.94 6.23 56.96
C MET A 180 -18.38 5.37 58.16
N GLU A 181 -18.51 4.06 57.97
CA GLU A 181 -18.85 3.11 59.03
C GLU A 181 -17.74 3.03 60.09
N GLU A 182 -16.47 3.03 59.69
CA GLU A 182 -15.33 3.11 60.62
C GLU A 182 -15.32 4.42 61.41
N ARG A 183 -15.57 5.56 60.76
CA ARG A 183 -15.69 6.86 61.46
C ARG A 183 -16.83 6.86 62.46
N TRP A 184 -17.99 6.30 62.11
CA TRP A 184 -19.12 6.19 63.02
C TRP A 184 -18.82 5.28 64.21
N SER A 185 -18.18 4.13 63.97
CA SER A 185 -17.75 3.20 65.01
C SER A 185 -16.77 3.89 65.97
N ASN A 186 -15.75 4.55 65.44
CA ASN A 186 -14.74 5.28 66.21
C ASN A 186 -15.34 6.45 67.02
N ASN A 187 -16.28 7.20 66.44
CA ASN A 187 -16.96 8.26 67.18
C ASN A 187 -17.79 7.71 68.33
N ARG A 188 -18.45 6.55 68.12
CA ARG A 188 -19.23 5.89 69.17
C ARG A 188 -18.34 5.38 70.31
N THR A 189 -17.19 4.77 70.00
CA THR A 189 -16.24 4.32 71.02
C THR A 189 -15.59 5.48 71.75
N ASN A 190 -15.18 6.53 71.03
CA ASN A 190 -14.64 7.76 71.63
C ASN A 190 -15.65 8.40 72.58
N LYS A 191 -16.91 8.54 72.17
CA LYS A 191 -17.97 9.07 73.03
C LYS A 191 -18.15 8.22 74.29
N PHE A 192 -18.16 6.89 74.16
CA PHE A 192 -18.24 6.00 75.33
C PHE A 192 -17.05 6.17 76.28
N MET A 193 -15.83 6.31 75.74
CA MET A 193 -14.62 6.55 76.54
C MET A 193 -14.61 7.93 77.19
N GLU A 194 -15.09 8.96 76.49
CA GLU A 194 -15.26 10.32 76.99
C GLU A 194 -16.29 10.35 78.14
N ASP A 195 -17.49 9.81 77.91
CA ASP A 195 -18.54 9.69 78.94
C ASP A 195 -18.04 8.93 80.19
N ARG A 196 -17.25 7.87 80.00
CA ARG A 196 -16.63 7.11 81.11
C ARG A 196 -15.60 7.96 81.86
N SER A 197 -14.71 8.63 81.12
CA SER A 197 -13.69 9.50 81.70
C SER A 197 -14.32 10.67 82.46
N ASP A 198 -15.42 11.23 81.96
CA ASP A 198 -16.16 12.31 82.59
C ASP A 198 -16.86 11.87 83.86
N ARG A 199 -17.44 10.66 83.88
CA ARG A 199 -17.95 10.05 85.12
C ARG A 199 -16.84 9.84 86.15
N ASP A 200 -15.68 9.34 85.73
CA ASP A 200 -14.55 9.14 86.63
C ASP A 200 -14.02 10.49 87.17
N ARG A 201 -13.91 11.52 86.33
CA ARG A 201 -13.56 12.89 86.76
C ARG A 201 -14.56 13.47 87.76
N GLY A 202 -15.87 13.29 87.52
CA GLY A 202 -16.93 13.72 88.44
C GLY A 202 -16.88 13.04 89.81
N ARG A 203 -16.36 11.81 89.88
CA ARG A 203 -16.11 11.13 91.17
C ARG A 203 -15.00 11.78 91.99
N TYR A 204 -13.94 12.26 91.33
CA TYR A 204 -12.77 12.84 92.01
C TYR A 204 -12.86 14.38 92.19
N ASN A 205 -13.60 15.09 91.34
CA ASN A 205 -13.80 16.54 91.41
C ASN A 205 -15.29 16.91 91.20
N PRO A 206 -16.12 16.80 92.26
CA PRO A 206 -17.58 16.89 92.14
C PRO A 206 -18.13 18.29 91.85
N ILE A 207 -17.34 19.35 92.06
CA ILE A 207 -17.79 20.74 91.88
C ILE A 207 -17.34 21.31 90.51
N ASN A 208 -16.57 20.56 89.71
CA ASN A 208 -16.13 20.93 88.35
C ASN A 208 -15.49 22.33 88.24
N TRP A 209 -14.56 22.67 89.15
CA TRP A 209 -13.97 24.03 89.21
C TRP A 209 -13.23 24.47 87.93
N THR A 210 -12.77 23.51 87.12
CA THR A 210 -12.08 23.77 85.85
C THR A 210 -13.01 23.90 84.65
N CYS A 211 -14.34 23.78 84.83
CA CYS A 211 -15.36 23.80 83.75
C CYS A 211 -15.04 22.86 82.57
N SER A 212 -14.32 21.78 82.84
CA SER A 212 -13.78 20.87 81.81
C SER A 212 -14.71 19.69 81.52
N LEU A 213 -15.69 19.45 82.40
CA LEU A 213 -16.84 18.59 82.12
C LEU A 213 -17.88 19.43 81.38
N LYS A 214 -18.32 18.95 80.21
CA LYS A 214 -19.38 19.57 79.40
C LYS A 214 -20.77 19.21 79.89
#